data_AF-A0A3B9N488-F1
#
_entry.id   AF-A0A3B9N488-F1
#
_cell.length_a   1.000
_cell.length_b   1.000
_cell.length_c   1.000
_cell.angle_alpha   90.00
_cell.angle_beta   90.00
_cell.angle_gamma   90.00
#
_symmetry.space_group_name_H-M   'P 1'
#
loop_
_entity.id
_entity.type
_entity.pdbx_description
1 polymer ?
#
loop_
_entity_poly.entity_id
_entity_poly.type
_entity_poly.pdbx_seq_one_letter_code
_entity_poly.pdbx_strand_id
1 'polypeptide(L)'
;MKNKIDSILKEPYHIINLSFAGIIMLIFIYSGIFCAEKDNHPIKSACANIDGHPCKSEGLSRSFSEIVRFNLESAKSYNKYGLQIFSFFLIQLLMRFATSYVLYKKAILKSNLIIIDSVISACLYMYCFWGMIF
;
A
#
# COMPACT_ATOMS: atom_id res chain seq x y z
N MET A 1 -1.62 33.30 2.64
CA MET A 1 -1.95 31.84 2.67
C MET A 1 -1.39 31.10 1.45
N LYS A 2 -1.57 31.63 0.23
CA LYS A 2 -1.04 31.10 -1.05
C LYS A 2 0.48 30.80 -1.02
N ASN A 3 1.29 31.79 -0.63
CA ASN A 3 2.76 31.64 -0.54
C ASN A 3 3.23 30.53 0.43
N LYS A 4 2.44 30.18 1.44
CA LYS A 4 2.77 29.13 2.41
C LYS A 4 2.47 27.74 1.85
N ILE A 5 1.34 27.60 1.16
CA ILE A 5 0.95 26.36 0.46
C ILE A 5 1.93 26.07 -0.68
N ASP A 6 2.29 27.08 -1.47
CA ASP A 6 3.23 26.95 -2.57
C ASP A 6 4.64 26.53 -2.09
N SER A 7 5.05 27.01 -0.92
CA SER A 7 6.31 26.58 -0.28
C SER A 7 6.27 25.13 0.17
N ILE A 8 5.12 24.64 0.68
CA ILE A 8 4.96 23.26 1.15
C ILE A 8 4.91 22.28 -0.03
N LEU A 9 4.24 22.65 -1.13
CA LEU A 9 4.17 21.85 -2.35
C LEU A 9 5.52 21.72 -3.08
N LYS A 10 6.48 22.59 -2.78
CA LYS A 10 7.84 22.55 -3.33
C LYS A 10 8.84 21.78 -2.45
N GLU A 11 8.44 21.35 -1.26
CA GLU A 11 9.31 20.54 -0.40
C GLU A 11 9.48 19.13 -0.98
N PRO A 12 10.72 18.67 -1.27
CA PRO A 12 10.95 17.38 -1.91
C PRO A 12 10.32 16.20 -1.16
N TYR A 13 10.35 16.23 0.18
CA TYR A 13 9.76 15.18 1.00
C TYR A 13 8.23 15.11 0.87
N HIS A 14 7.57 16.26 0.71
CA HIS A 14 6.12 16.28 0.53
C HIS A 14 5.72 15.76 -0.86
N ILE A 15 6.52 16.08 -1.88
CA ILE A 15 6.35 15.52 -3.24
C ILE A 15 6.49 13.99 -3.19
N ILE A 16 7.53 13.46 -2.56
CA ILE A 16 7.73 12.01 -2.40
C ILE A 16 6.52 11.37 -1.69
N ASN A 17 6.08 11.96 -0.58
CA ASN A 17 4.92 11.46 0.16
C ASN A 17 3.65 11.43 -0.70
N LEU A 18 3.42 12.49 -1.49
CA LEU A 18 2.27 12.58 -2.39
C LEU A 18 2.35 11.54 -3.50
N SER A 19 3.54 11.33 -4.09
CA SER A 19 3.75 10.29 -5.11
C SER A 19 3.45 8.90 -4.57
N PHE A 20 3.97 8.54 -3.40
CA PHE A 20 3.69 7.24 -2.79
C PHE A 20 2.22 7.09 -2.39
N ALA A 21 1.60 8.12 -1.81
CA ALA A 21 0.17 8.10 -1.51
C ALA A 21 -0.67 7.89 -2.78
N GLY A 22 -0.31 8.58 -3.88
CA GLY A 22 -0.95 8.44 -5.18
C GLY A 22 -0.83 7.02 -5.74
N ILE A 23 0.36 6.43 -5.72
CA ILE A 23 0.58 5.06 -6.18
C ILE A 23 -0.25 4.07 -5.36
N ILE A 24 -0.24 4.19 -4.04
CA ILE A 24 -1.03 3.30 -3.16
C ILE A 24 -2.53 3.46 -3.42
N MET A 25 -2.98 4.70 -3.62
CA MET A 25 -4.39 4.97 -3.94
C MET A 25 -4.79 4.35 -5.27
N LEU A 26 -3.91 4.37 -6.29
CA LEU A 26 -4.16 3.68 -7.56
C LEU A 26 -4.31 2.17 -7.37
N ILE A 27 -3.54 1.55 -6.47
CA ILE A 27 -3.68 0.11 -6.13
C ILE A 27 -5.07 -0.15 -5.53
N PHE A 28 -5.54 0.70 -4.62
CA PHE A 28 -6.88 0.56 -4.01
C PHE A 28 -8.00 0.82 -5.02
N ILE A 29 -7.85 1.82 -5.90
CA ILE A 29 -8.81 2.09 -6.98
C ILE A 29 -8.88 0.90 -7.93
N TYR A 30 -7.73 0.36 -8.35
CA TYR A 30 -7.69 -0.85 -9.17
C TYR A 30 -8.46 -2.00 -8.50
N SER A 31 -8.18 -2.25 -7.23
CA SER A 31 -8.84 -3.31 -6.44
C SER A 31 -10.35 -3.05 -6.24
N GLY A 32 -10.77 -1.78 -6.20
CA GLY A 32 -12.17 -1.40 -6.15
C GLY A 32 -12.90 -1.61 -7.49
N ILE A 33 -12.26 -1.28 -8.61
CA ILE A 33 -12.85 -1.40 -9.96
C ILE A 33 -12.99 -2.86 -10.38
N PHE A 34 -11.93 -3.66 -10.21
CA PHE A 34 -11.93 -5.08 -10.58
C PHE A 34 -12.48 -5.91 -9.42
N CYS A 35 -13.34 -6.87 -9.71
CA CYS A 35 -14.07 -7.71 -8.76
C CYS A 35 -13.59 -9.15 -8.84
N ALA A 36 -13.35 -9.80 -7.69
CA ALA A 36 -12.95 -11.19 -7.68
C ALA A 36 -14.08 -12.13 -8.12
N GLU A 37 -15.33 -11.85 -7.71
CA GLU A 37 -16.51 -12.65 -8.09
C GLU A 37 -16.75 -12.72 -9.60
N LYS A 38 -16.44 -11.63 -10.32
CA LYS A 38 -16.62 -11.55 -11.78
C LYS A 38 -15.42 -12.10 -12.56
N ASP A 39 -14.37 -12.54 -11.85
CA ASP A 39 -13.04 -12.90 -12.37
C ASP A 39 -12.54 -11.95 -13.47
N ASN A 40 -12.85 -10.66 -13.33
CA ASN A 40 -12.62 -9.66 -14.38
C ASN A 40 -11.25 -8.98 -14.25
N HIS A 41 -10.33 -9.60 -13.49
CA HIS A 41 -8.98 -9.07 -13.32
C HIS A 41 -8.18 -9.26 -14.62
N PRO A 42 -7.75 -8.18 -15.29
CA PRO A 42 -7.14 -8.27 -16.62
C PRO A 42 -5.73 -8.86 -16.59
N ILE A 43 -5.06 -8.80 -15.43
CA ILE A 43 -3.67 -9.23 -15.26
C ILE A 43 -3.67 -10.59 -14.56
N LYS A 44 -3.29 -11.63 -15.29
CA LYS A 44 -3.04 -12.95 -14.72
C LYS A 44 -1.73 -12.96 -13.94
N SER A 45 -1.64 -13.85 -12.95
CA SER A 45 -0.37 -14.04 -12.24
C SER A 45 0.70 -14.58 -13.21
N ALA A 46 1.96 -14.22 -12.97
CA ALA A 46 3.08 -14.69 -13.80
C ALA A 46 3.24 -16.23 -13.75
N CYS A 47 2.76 -16.86 -12.67
CA CYS A 47 2.84 -18.30 -12.45
C CYS A 47 1.53 -19.03 -12.78
N ALA A 48 0.48 -18.33 -13.25
CA ALA A 48 -0.86 -18.90 -13.43
C ALA A 48 -0.92 -20.06 -14.43
N ASN A 49 0.11 -20.23 -15.27
CA ASN A 49 0.20 -21.30 -16.27
C ASN A 49 1.19 -22.40 -15.88
N ILE A 50 1.73 -22.37 -14.64
CA ILE A 50 2.66 -23.40 -14.15
C ILE A 50 1.85 -24.42 -13.34
N ASP A 51 1.49 -25.53 -13.98
CA ASP A 51 0.72 -26.59 -13.35
C ASP A 51 1.43 -27.12 -12.10
N GLY A 52 0.69 -27.20 -10.99
CA GLY A 52 1.16 -27.77 -9.72
C GLY A 52 2.04 -26.85 -8.86
N HIS A 53 2.37 -25.64 -9.31
CA HIS A 53 3.22 -24.70 -8.57
C HIS A 53 2.66 -23.27 -8.51
N PRO A 54 1.52 -23.06 -7.81
CA PRO A 54 1.01 -21.71 -7.59
C PRO A 54 2.03 -20.93 -6.76
N CYS A 55 2.41 -19.74 -7.24
CA CYS A 55 3.32 -18.87 -6.52
C CYS A 55 2.61 -18.20 -5.34
N LYS A 56 3.36 -17.87 -4.27
CA LYS A 56 2.81 -17.26 -3.04
C LYS A 56 2.01 -15.96 -3.29
N SER A 57 2.28 -15.27 -4.40
CA SER A 57 1.61 -14.02 -4.81
C SER A 57 0.35 -14.23 -5.64
N GLU A 58 0.03 -15.46 -6.05
CA GLU A 58 -1.18 -15.75 -6.81
C GLU A 58 -2.44 -15.40 -6.01
N GLY A 59 -3.42 -14.78 -6.66
CA GLY A 59 -4.67 -14.38 -6.02
C GLY A 59 -4.57 -13.09 -5.17
N LEU A 60 -3.42 -12.42 -5.07
CA LEU A 60 -3.30 -11.17 -4.31
C LEU A 60 -4.26 -10.07 -4.79
N SER A 61 -4.37 -9.86 -6.10
CA SER A 61 -5.28 -8.83 -6.65
C SER A 61 -6.75 -9.14 -6.31
N ARG A 62 -7.15 -10.42 -6.39
CA ARG A 62 -8.49 -10.88 -5.99
C ARG A 62 -8.71 -10.70 -4.49
N SER A 63 -7.71 -11.04 -3.68
CA SER A 63 -7.75 -10.82 -2.24
C SER A 63 -7.94 -9.34 -1.90
N PHE A 64 -7.17 -8.43 -2.52
CA PHE A 64 -7.30 -6.99 -2.30
C PHE A 64 -8.68 -6.46 -2.72
N SER A 65 -9.21 -6.96 -3.83
CA SER A 65 -10.54 -6.63 -4.31
C SER A 65 -11.63 -6.95 -3.29
N GLU A 66 -11.55 -8.12 -2.65
CA GLU A 66 -12.46 -8.52 -1.57
C GLU A 66 -12.23 -7.72 -0.28
N ILE A 67 -10.98 -7.36 0.04
CA ILE A 67 -10.68 -6.53 1.22
C ILE A 67 -11.32 -5.14 1.09
N VAL A 68 -11.22 -4.50 -0.08
CA VAL A 68 -11.85 -3.19 -0.33
C VAL A 68 -13.38 -3.26 -0.23
N ARG A 69 -13.96 -4.44 -0.45
CA ARG A 69 -15.40 -4.74 -0.29
C ARG A 69 -15.79 -5.22 1.11
N PHE A 70 -14.84 -5.24 2.05
CA PHE A 70 -15.01 -5.74 3.41
C PHE A 70 -15.34 -7.25 3.51
N ASN A 71 -15.09 -8.03 2.46
CA ASN A 71 -15.28 -9.47 2.45
C ASN A 71 -13.99 -10.21 2.85
N LEU A 72 -13.63 -10.12 4.13
CA LEU A 72 -12.32 -10.58 4.62
C LEU A 72 -12.14 -12.11 4.56
N GLU A 73 -13.23 -12.87 4.68
CA GLU A 73 -13.17 -14.34 4.59
C GLU A 73 -12.89 -14.79 3.15
N SER A 74 -13.57 -14.19 2.16
CA SER A 74 -13.24 -14.44 0.75
C SER A 74 -11.86 -13.91 0.38
N ALA A 75 -11.43 -12.79 0.96
CA ALA A 75 -10.08 -12.30 0.74
C ALA A 75 -8.99 -13.32 1.15
N LYS A 76 -9.17 -13.98 2.30
CA LYS A 76 -8.25 -15.01 2.80
C LYS A 76 -8.23 -16.25 1.92
N SER A 77 -9.38 -16.65 1.37
CA SER A 77 -9.46 -17.82 0.49
C SER A 77 -8.71 -17.59 -0.83
N TYR A 78 -8.70 -16.35 -1.36
CA TYR A 78 -7.91 -16.00 -2.54
C TYR A 78 -6.41 -15.91 -2.28
N ASN A 79 -5.99 -15.36 -1.13
CA ASN A 79 -4.59 -15.37 -0.75
C ASN A 79 -4.43 -15.24 0.78
N LYS A 80 -3.74 -16.21 1.40
CA LYS A 80 -3.50 -16.26 2.85
C LYS A 80 -2.75 -15.02 3.39
N TYR A 81 -1.87 -14.42 2.58
CA TYR A 81 -1.05 -13.26 2.97
C TYR A 81 -1.69 -11.92 2.59
N GLY A 82 -2.80 -11.94 1.83
CA GLY A 82 -3.41 -10.74 1.26
C GLY A 82 -3.76 -9.67 2.31
N LEU A 83 -4.32 -10.07 3.45
CA LEU A 83 -4.64 -9.13 4.54
C LEU A 83 -3.40 -8.43 5.12
N GLN A 84 -2.31 -9.16 5.32
CA GLN A 84 -1.08 -8.61 5.89
C GLN A 84 -0.45 -7.60 4.94
N ILE A 85 -0.40 -7.92 3.65
CA ILE A 85 0.19 -7.08 2.61
C ILE A 85 -0.71 -5.87 2.34
N PHE A 86 -2.03 -6.05 2.30
CA PHE A 86 -2.96 -4.93 2.18
C PHE A 86 -2.81 -3.96 3.35
N SER A 87 -2.63 -4.48 4.56
CA SER A 87 -2.40 -3.67 5.77
C SER A 87 -1.13 -2.83 5.65
N PHE A 88 -0.05 -3.36 5.06
CA PHE A 88 1.14 -2.56 4.76
C PHE A 88 0.78 -1.34 3.93
N PHE A 89 0.10 -1.53 2.79
CA PHE A 89 -0.29 -0.42 1.93
C PHE A 89 -1.22 0.58 2.63
N LEU A 90 -2.19 0.09 3.41
CA LEU A 90 -3.10 0.94 4.16
C LEU A 90 -2.37 1.79 5.20
N ILE A 91 -1.51 1.16 6.01
CA ILE A 91 -0.72 1.85 7.03
C ILE A 91 0.23 2.85 6.36
N GLN A 92 0.89 2.46 5.26
CA GLN A 92 1.76 3.35 4.49
C GLN A 92 1.01 4.57 3.97
N LEU A 93 -0.20 4.41 3.44
CA LEU A 93 -1.03 5.53 2.99
C LEU A 93 -1.33 6.51 4.14
N LEU A 94 -1.73 5.97 5.29
CA LEU A 94 -1.98 6.78 6.50
C LEU A 94 -0.72 7.49 6.98
N MET A 95 0.44 6.83 6.92
CA MET A 95 1.73 7.43 7.25
C MET A 95 2.10 8.59 6.32
N ARG A 96 1.82 8.51 5.00
CA ARG A 96 2.07 9.63 4.08
C ARG A 96 1.25 10.87 4.46
N PHE A 97 -0.01 10.70 4.85
CA PHE A 97 -0.83 11.79 5.35
C PHE A 97 -0.35 12.32 6.71
N ALA A 98 -0.05 11.42 7.65
CA ALA A 98 0.41 11.79 8.99
C ALA A 98 1.74 12.55 8.95
N THR A 99 2.74 12.04 8.24
CA THR A 99 4.06 12.69 8.11
C THR A 99 3.98 14.01 7.36
N SER A 100 3.13 14.12 6.33
CA SER A 100 2.87 15.39 5.65
C SER A 100 2.23 16.42 6.58
N TYR A 101 1.30 16.00 7.43
CA TYR A 101 0.68 16.85 8.44
C TYR A 101 1.68 17.30 9.52
N VAL A 102 2.53 16.38 10.02
CA VAL A 102 3.59 16.70 11.00
C VAL A 102 4.58 17.70 10.42
N LEU A 103 4.99 17.54 9.15
CA LEU A 103 5.85 18.49 8.45
C LEU A 103 5.19 19.86 8.30
N TYR A 104 3.90 19.90 7.92
CA TYR A 104 3.11 21.13 7.83
C TYR A 104 3.09 21.90 9.16
N LYS A 105 2.90 21.18 10.28
CA LYS A 105 2.89 21.74 11.63
C LYS A 105 4.29 22.09 12.15
N LYS A 106 5.36 21.68 11.47
CA LYS A 106 6.76 21.81 11.92
C LYS A 106 6.96 21.25 13.34
N ALA A 107 6.22 20.20 13.70
CA ALA A 107 6.23 19.66 15.07
C ALA A 107 7.52 18.89 15.41
N ILE A 108 8.23 18.39 14.39
CA ILE A 108 9.46 17.62 14.53
C ILE A 108 10.48 18.11 13.50
N LEU A 109 11.77 18.02 13.83
CA LEU A 109 12.86 18.25 12.87
C LEU A 109 12.73 17.30 11.67
N LYS A 110 12.86 17.86 10.46
CA LYS A 110 12.68 17.13 9.20
C LYS A 110 13.59 15.89 9.11
N SER A 111 14.85 16.00 9.51
CA SER A 111 15.81 14.88 9.51
C SER A 111 15.32 13.71 10.34
N ASN A 112 14.83 13.98 11.55
CA ASN A 112 14.37 12.95 12.47
C ASN A 112 13.07 12.32 11.95
N LEU A 113 12.16 13.13 11.38
CA LEU A 113 10.94 12.63 10.75
C LEU A 113 11.25 11.64 9.62
N ILE A 114 12.22 11.96 8.75
CA ILE A 114 12.64 11.08 7.65
C ILE A 114 13.21 9.77 8.17
N ILE A 115 14.07 9.82 9.20
CA ILE A 115 14.67 8.62 9.79
C ILE A 115 13.59 7.72 10.39
N ILE A 116 12.70 8.30 11.21
CA ILE A 116 11.60 7.57 11.85
C ILE A 116 10.69 6.94 10.79
N ASP A 117 10.29 7.70 9.78
CA ASP A 117 9.43 7.21 8.69
C ASP A 117 10.07 6.04 7.93
N SER A 118 11.37 6.16 7.62
CA SER A 118 12.13 5.13 6.92
C SER A 118 12.26 3.84 7.74
N VAL A 119 12.58 3.96 9.04
CA VAL A 119 12.71 2.82 9.95
C VAL A 119 11.38 2.11 10.15
N ILE A 120 10.30 2.85 10.43
CA ILE A 120 8.96 2.27 10.59
C ILE A 120 8.53 1.57 9.30
N SER A 121 8.77 2.19 8.14
CA SER A 121 8.41 1.61 6.84
C SER A 121 9.18 0.32 6.56
N ALA A 122 10.48 0.28 6.87
CA ALA A 122 11.30 -0.93 6.73
C ALA A 122 10.82 -2.06 7.67
N CYS A 123 10.53 -1.75 8.94
CA CYS A 123 10.00 -2.72 9.88
C CYS A 123 8.63 -3.27 9.44
N LEU A 124 7.72 -2.38 8.99
CA LEU A 124 6.41 -2.78 8.48
C LEU A 124 6.53 -3.66 7.23
N TYR A 125 7.44 -3.33 6.32
CA TYR A 125 7.71 -4.16 5.15
C TYR A 125 8.14 -5.57 5.58
N MET A 126 9.16 -5.67 6.44
CA MET A 126 9.65 -6.96 6.92
C MET A 126 8.56 -7.78 7.61
N TYR A 127 7.72 -7.14 8.41
CA TYR A 127 6.62 -7.81 9.11
C TYR A 127 5.51 -8.28 8.16
N CYS A 128 4.98 -7.39 7.32
CA CYS A 128 3.85 -7.69 6.45
C CYS A 128 4.20 -8.60 5.26
N PHE A 129 5.45 -8.57 4.78
CA PHE A 129 5.90 -9.39 3.67
C PHE A 129 6.61 -10.68 4.11
N TRP A 130 6.78 -10.90 5.41
CA TRP A 130 7.52 -12.05 5.96
C TRP A 130 7.11 -13.37 5.33
N GLY A 131 5.81 -13.70 5.31
CA GLY A 131 5.31 -14.98 4.81
C GLY A 131 5.41 -15.16 3.29
N MET A 132 5.59 -14.08 2.53
CA MET A 132 5.91 -14.19 1.11
C MET A 132 7.39 -14.45 0.87
N ILE A 133 8.26 -13.81 1.64
CA ILE A 133 9.72 -13.88 1.45
C ILE A 133 10.28 -15.21 1.98
N PHE A 134 9.86 -15.60 3.18
CA PHE A 134 10.28 -16.84 3.86
C PHE A 134 9.11 -17.83 3.84
#